data_AF-A0A9J6BEL7-F1
#
_entry.id   AF-A0A9J6BEL7-F1
#
_cell.length_a   1.000
_cell.length_b   1.000
_cell.length_c   1.000
_cell.angle_alpha   90.00
_cell.angle_beta   90.00
_cell.angle_gamma   90.00
#
_symmetry.space_group_name_H-M   'P 1'
#
loop_
_entity.id
_entity.type
_entity.pdbx_description
1 polymer ?
#
loop_
_entity_poly.entity_id
_entity_poly.type
_entity_poly.pdbx_seq_one_letter_code
_entity_poly.pdbx_strand_id
1 'polypeptide(L)'
;MINVNYQNSSMNPQEKRKLETVVILDISGSMKNAVKDIITKILPSFFKKLDYDENDEIHLITFNDNAEHYKMKVKDLKNSKIISNGWTKMLRAVEKFKLLLQEFNKTEIDAVRLLTISDEQIQDKNETLSATNELKKLSEGFSILINSQAIRWGEYADTDALCSLLVLGSIKNLPFIETKIKNYADNFEQIIKNWTRPIKNDQLTTFRWLESDVEIFLKFPWNENPLKRVRVFDGENTVWLTDLPNHFTFDGMNVTVNEVKNLTYDDIFGIIKGSLCETINVIKQRKILSTEEAKETIQLIVDYFIALEIEIPPPKDTKKISEVLEKLANEKLKENMTEKQKAEYLNKNDCDDEIKKLEPTKGDPNESTTTIKPQNNDVKIKEEEKFVTTPIGMLTVAIASFIGALVVFGVAFTVPMIIVYKNM
;
A
#
# COMPACT_ATOMS: atom_id res chain seq x y z
N MET A 1 10.87 6.79 -19.27
CA MET A 1 9.64 5.95 -19.22
C MET A 1 9.78 4.87 -20.26
N ILE A 2 9.41 3.63 -19.94
CA ILE A 2 9.48 2.50 -20.88
C ILE A 2 8.09 1.96 -21.14
N ASN A 3 7.70 1.75 -22.40
CA ASN A 3 6.48 1.03 -22.74
C ASN A 3 6.81 -0.42 -23.11
N VAL A 4 6.30 -1.38 -22.31
CA VAL A 4 6.36 -2.82 -22.63
C VAL A 4 5.09 -3.23 -23.37
N ASN A 5 5.27 -3.65 -24.62
CA ASN A 5 4.21 -4.23 -25.45
C ASN A 5 4.46 -5.73 -25.62
N TYR A 6 3.44 -6.55 -25.39
CA TYR A 6 3.49 -7.99 -25.63
C TYR A 6 2.41 -8.40 -26.64
N GLN A 7 2.79 -9.18 -27.65
CA GLN A 7 1.84 -9.75 -28.61
C GLN A 7 1.24 -11.03 -28.03
N ASN A 8 -0.11 -11.11 -27.98
CA ASN A 8 -0.87 -12.27 -27.50
C ASN A 8 -0.47 -13.54 -28.27
N SER A 9 0.57 -14.23 -27.80
CA SER A 9 0.79 -15.62 -28.14
C SER A 9 -0.15 -16.45 -27.27
N SER A 10 -0.80 -17.45 -27.89
CA SER A 10 -1.73 -18.37 -27.22
C SER A 10 -1.04 -19.06 -26.06
N MET A 11 -1.14 -18.48 -24.87
CA MET A 11 -0.50 -19.03 -23.70
C MET A 11 -1.21 -20.27 -23.21
N ASN A 12 -0.39 -21.23 -22.78
CA ASN A 12 -0.77 -22.42 -22.04
C ASN A 12 -1.79 -22.05 -20.95
N PRO A 13 -2.81 -22.88 -20.67
CA PRO A 13 -3.75 -22.64 -19.58
C PRO A 13 -2.95 -22.32 -18.33
N GLN A 14 -3.12 -21.10 -17.80
CA GLN A 14 -2.38 -20.64 -16.62
C GLN A 14 -2.43 -21.76 -15.57
N GLU A 15 -1.26 -22.30 -15.20
CA GLU A 15 -1.18 -23.19 -14.05
C GLU A 15 -1.91 -22.49 -12.91
N LYS A 16 -2.97 -23.14 -12.41
CA LYS A 16 -3.84 -22.55 -11.40
C LYS A 16 -2.98 -22.36 -10.14
N ARG A 17 -2.50 -21.13 -9.96
CA ARG A 17 -1.68 -20.74 -8.81
C ARG A 17 -2.37 -21.10 -7.51
N LYS A 18 -1.58 -21.57 -6.55
CA LYS A 18 -2.13 -22.04 -5.28
C LYS A 18 -2.31 -20.85 -4.34
N LEU A 19 -3.56 -20.60 -4.02
CA LEU A 19 -4.00 -19.54 -3.12
C LEU A 19 -4.52 -20.16 -1.83
N GLU A 20 -3.97 -19.74 -0.70
CA GLU A 20 -4.49 -20.06 0.62
C GLU A 20 -5.27 -18.87 1.20
N THR A 21 -6.27 -19.18 2.02
CA THR A 21 -7.10 -18.16 2.67
C THR A 21 -7.07 -18.34 4.17
N VAL A 22 -6.67 -17.28 4.87
CA VAL A 22 -6.53 -17.24 6.32
C VAL A 22 -7.47 -16.19 6.88
N VAL A 23 -8.32 -16.58 7.82
CA VAL A 23 -9.14 -15.67 8.62
C VAL A 23 -8.58 -15.68 10.04
N ILE A 24 -8.17 -14.53 10.54
CA ILE A 24 -7.86 -14.32 11.97
C ILE A 24 -9.08 -13.66 12.60
N LEU A 25 -9.76 -14.38 13.49
CA LEU A 25 -11.02 -13.94 14.08
C LEU A 25 -10.91 -13.82 15.61
N ASP A 26 -11.22 -12.63 16.10
CA ASP A 26 -11.45 -12.38 17.50
C ASP A 26 -12.68 -13.16 17.99
N ILE A 27 -12.48 -13.99 19.00
CA ILE A 27 -13.56 -14.68 19.69
C ILE A 27 -13.62 -14.31 21.17
N SER A 28 -13.08 -13.15 21.55
CA SER A 28 -13.15 -12.66 22.92
C SER A 28 -14.59 -12.44 23.39
N GLY A 29 -14.79 -12.32 24.71
CA GLY A 29 -16.11 -12.18 25.32
C GLY A 29 -16.90 -10.95 24.84
N SER A 30 -16.23 -9.93 24.33
CA SER A 30 -16.82 -8.70 23.77
C SER A 30 -17.66 -8.94 22.53
N MET A 31 -17.18 -9.82 21.66
CA MET A 31 -17.81 -10.17 20.39
C MET A 31 -19.17 -10.83 20.58
N LYS A 32 -19.44 -11.46 21.74
CA LYS A 32 -20.73 -12.07 22.10
C LYS A 32 -21.31 -12.93 20.94
N ASN A 33 -22.56 -12.68 20.57
CA ASN A 33 -23.24 -13.38 19.48
C ASN A 33 -22.68 -13.05 18.09
N ALA A 34 -21.89 -11.98 17.95
CA ALA A 34 -21.30 -11.62 16.67
C ALA A 34 -20.32 -12.70 16.18
N VAL A 35 -19.59 -13.39 17.06
CA VAL A 35 -18.75 -14.53 16.68
C VAL A 35 -19.56 -15.56 15.91
N LYS A 36 -20.71 -15.94 16.47
CA LYS A 36 -21.60 -16.93 15.85
C LYS A 36 -22.13 -16.43 14.51
N ASP A 37 -22.57 -15.17 14.43
CA ASP A 37 -23.10 -14.61 13.19
C ASP A 37 -22.02 -14.47 12.11
N ILE A 38 -20.82 -14.02 12.47
CA ILE A 38 -19.67 -13.91 11.56
C ILE A 38 -19.33 -15.28 10.98
N ILE A 39 -19.15 -16.29 11.84
CA ILE A 39 -18.74 -17.63 11.41
C ILE A 39 -19.85 -18.33 10.63
N THR A 40 -21.10 -18.33 11.13
CA THR A 40 -22.15 -19.18 10.57
C THR A 40 -22.95 -18.54 9.44
N LYS A 41 -22.92 -17.21 9.31
CA LYS A 41 -23.72 -16.46 8.30
C LYS A 41 -22.87 -15.61 7.37
N ILE A 42 -21.97 -14.78 7.93
CA ILE A 42 -21.24 -13.77 7.15
C ILE A 42 -20.14 -14.42 6.32
N LEU A 43 -19.20 -15.14 6.94
CA LEU A 43 -18.07 -15.75 6.24
C LEU A 43 -18.51 -16.70 5.12
N PRO A 44 -19.49 -17.62 5.29
CA PRO A 44 -19.97 -18.46 4.19
C PRO A 44 -20.50 -17.65 3.01
N SER A 45 -21.25 -16.58 3.29
CA SER A 45 -21.84 -15.72 2.25
C SER A 45 -20.79 -14.84 1.57
N PHE A 46 -19.80 -14.38 2.33
CA PHE A 46 -18.63 -13.66 1.85
C PHE A 46 -17.78 -14.53 0.91
N PHE A 47 -17.44 -15.77 1.30
CA PHE A 47 -16.70 -16.69 0.44
C PHE A 47 -17.47 -17.05 -0.82
N LYS A 48 -18.79 -17.28 -0.71
CA LYS A 48 -19.65 -17.47 -1.88
C LYS A 48 -19.62 -16.28 -2.85
N LYS A 49 -19.54 -15.04 -2.34
CA LYS A 49 -19.44 -13.82 -3.17
C LYS A 49 -18.07 -13.62 -3.81
N LEU A 50 -17.05 -14.32 -3.31
CA LEU A 50 -15.71 -14.43 -3.88
C LEU A 50 -15.56 -15.71 -4.74
N ASP A 51 -16.66 -16.35 -5.09
CA ASP A 51 -16.73 -17.53 -5.96
C ASP A 51 -16.01 -18.78 -5.40
N TYR A 52 -15.91 -18.92 -4.07
CA TYR A 52 -15.45 -20.16 -3.42
C TYR A 52 -16.54 -21.24 -3.51
N ASP A 53 -16.11 -22.49 -3.74
CA ASP A 53 -16.95 -23.68 -3.61
C ASP A 53 -17.18 -24.03 -2.14
N GLU A 54 -18.29 -24.73 -1.87
CA GLU A 54 -18.61 -25.20 -0.52
C GLU A 54 -17.55 -26.18 0.06
N ASN A 55 -16.75 -26.81 -0.80
CA ASN A 55 -15.68 -27.73 -0.42
C ASN A 55 -14.28 -27.10 -0.38
N ASP A 56 -14.13 -25.84 -0.77
CA ASP A 56 -12.86 -25.14 -0.67
C ASP A 56 -12.45 -25.03 0.81
N GLU A 57 -11.16 -25.26 1.07
CA GLU A 57 -10.59 -25.19 2.41
C GLU A 57 -10.16 -23.76 2.74
N ILE A 58 -10.38 -23.37 3.99
CA ILE A 58 -9.86 -22.14 4.57
C ILE A 58 -9.17 -22.43 5.90
N HIS A 59 -8.24 -21.57 6.26
CA HIS A 59 -7.60 -21.55 7.56
C HIS A 59 -8.32 -20.53 8.44
N LEU A 60 -8.85 -20.94 9.58
CA LEU A 60 -9.43 -20.05 10.59
C LEU A 60 -8.55 -20.10 11.83
N ILE A 61 -7.95 -18.96 12.18
CA ILE A 61 -7.22 -18.75 13.42
C ILE A 61 -8.13 -17.94 14.34
N THR A 62 -8.62 -18.54 15.41
CA THR A 62 -9.40 -17.79 16.41
C THR A 62 -8.50 -17.35 17.55
N PHE A 63 -8.75 -16.19 18.14
CA PHE A 63 -8.01 -15.74 19.31
C PHE A 63 -8.88 -15.14 20.42
N ASN A 64 -8.41 -15.35 21.64
CA ASN A 64 -8.91 -14.77 22.88
C ASN A 64 -7.71 -14.62 23.85
N ASP A 65 -7.70 -15.29 25.01
CA ASP A 65 -6.52 -15.51 25.83
C ASP A 65 -5.45 -16.41 25.19
N ASN A 66 -5.86 -17.26 24.26
CA ASN A 66 -5.04 -18.17 23.47
C ASN A 66 -5.41 -18.05 21.99
N ALA A 67 -4.69 -18.77 21.12
CA ALA A 67 -5.07 -18.91 19.73
C ALA A 67 -5.26 -20.37 19.32
N GLU A 68 -6.26 -20.64 18.51
CA GLU A 68 -6.56 -21.95 17.94
C GLU A 68 -6.57 -21.86 16.42
N HIS A 69 -6.10 -22.92 15.74
CA HIS A 69 -6.07 -22.97 14.28
C HIS A 69 -6.93 -24.14 13.81
N TYR A 70 -7.83 -23.84 12.89
CA TYR A 70 -8.73 -24.76 12.23
C TYR A 70 -8.44 -24.73 10.74
N LYS A 71 -8.37 -25.90 10.11
CA LYS A 71 -8.49 -26.05 8.66
C LYS A 71 -9.87 -26.64 8.37
N MET A 72 -10.73 -25.91 7.67
CA MET A 72 -12.13 -26.30 7.50
C MET A 72 -12.68 -25.90 6.14
N LYS A 73 -13.72 -26.61 5.67
CA LYS A 73 -14.38 -26.28 4.41
C LYS A 73 -15.37 -25.13 4.61
N VAL A 74 -15.64 -24.36 3.55
CA VAL A 74 -16.62 -23.26 3.60
C VAL A 74 -17.99 -23.73 4.12
N LYS A 75 -18.45 -24.93 3.76
CA LYS A 75 -19.73 -25.48 4.27
C LYS A 75 -19.75 -25.76 5.76
N ASP A 76 -18.59 -26.09 6.36
CA ASP A 76 -18.50 -26.48 7.77
C ASP A 76 -18.68 -25.27 8.69
N LEU A 77 -18.37 -24.07 8.21
CA LEU A 77 -18.57 -22.80 8.91
C LEU A 77 -20.03 -22.61 9.39
N LYS A 78 -21.02 -23.00 8.58
CA LYS A 78 -22.46 -22.86 8.90
C LYS A 78 -22.86 -23.62 10.17
N ASN A 79 -22.14 -24.69 10.50
CA ASN A 79 -22.42 -25.57 11.65
C ASN A 79 -21.39 -25.43 12.78
N SER A 80 -20.50 -24.43 12.70
CA SER A 80 -19.46 -24.23 13.70
C SER A 80 -20.06 -23.97 15.09
N LYS A 81 -19.40 -24.56 16.10
CA LYS A 81 -19.74 -24.39 17.53
C LYS A 81 -18.84 -23.38 18.24
N ILE A 82 -18.00 -22.66 17.50
CA ILE A 82 -17.12 -21.63 18.06
C ILE A 82 -18.01 -20.50 18.61
N ILE A 83 -17.73 -20.10 19.85
CA ILE A 83 -18.46 -19.07 20.60
C ILE A 83 -17.47 -18.09 21.22
N SER A 84 -17.96 -16.92 21.60
CA SER A 84 -17.17 -15.90 22.30
C SER A 84 -16.77 -16.34 23.72
N ASN A 85 -15.53 -16.10 24.13
CA ASN A 85 -15.02 -16.32 25.48
C ASN A 85 -13.68 -15.60 25.73
N GLY A 86 -13.33 -15.39 27.00
CA GLY A 86 -12.00 -14.87 27.38
C GLY A 86 -11.74 -13.42 27.00
N TRP A 87 -10.47 -13.04 27.07
CA TRP A 87 -9.98 -11.68 26.78
C TRP A 87 -9.48 -11.53 25.33
N THR A 88 -9.08 -10.32 24.93
CA THR A 88 -8.63 -10.02 23.57
C THR A 88 -7.09 -9.93 23.49
N LYS A 89 -6.41 -11.06 23.24
CA LYS A 89 -4.94 -11.13 23.09
C LYS A 89 -4.52 -11.64 21.73
N MET A 90 -3.96 -10.76 20.89
CA MET A 90 -3.69 -11.06 19.47
C MET A 90 -2.30 -11.66 19.24
N LEU A 91 -1.34 -11.53 20.16
CA LEU A 91 0.02 -12.04 19.99
C LEU A 91 0.02 -13.51 19.55
N ARG A 92 -0.78 -14.35 20.20
CA ARG A 92 -0.86 -15.78 19.91
C ARG A 92 -1.40 -16.07 18.52
N ALA A 93 -2.32 -15.25 18.00
CA ALA A 93 -2.78 -15.37 16.62
C ALA A 93 -1.67 -15.03 15.63
N VAL A 94 -0.88 -13.98 15.89
CA VAL A 94 0.27 -13.61 15.06
C VAL A 94 1.32 -14.72 15.04
N GLU A 95 1.62 -15.31 16.21
CA GLU A 95 2.54 -16.46 16.31
C GLU A 95 2.04 -17.66 15.52
N LYS A 96 0.74 -17.98 15.58
CA LYS A 96 0.15 -19.06 14.78
C LYS A 96 0.20 -18.77 13.29
N PHE A 97 -0.10 -17.53 12.89
CA PHE A 97 -0.01 -17.14 11.49
C PHE A 97 1.43 -17.19 10.97
N LYS A 98 2.42 -16.82 11.79
CA LYS A 98 3.86 -16.96 11.48
C LYS A 98 4.22 -18.41 11.16
N LEU A 99 3.80 -19.36 11.98
CA LEU A 99 4.06 -20.80 11.74
C LEU A 99 3.41 -21.25 10.43
N LEU A 100 2.15 -20.86 10.20
CA LEU A 100 1.42 -21.22 8.99
C LEU A 100 2.08 -20.64 7.73
N LEU A 101 2.52 -19.38 7.78
CA LEU A 101 3.21 -18.74 6.66
C LEU A 101 4.57 -19.41 6.36
N GLN A 102 5.29 -19.87 7.39
CA GLN A 102 6.51 -20.66 7.21
C GLN A 102 6.23 -22.03 6.58
N GLU A 103 5.11 -22.67 6.89
CA GLU A 103 4.66 -23.89 6.23
C GLU A 103 4.32 -23.62 4.76
N PHE A 104 3.54 -22.58 4.49
CA PHE A 104 3.20 -22.17 3.13
C PHE A 104 4.45 -21.91 2.28
N ASN A 105 5.48 -21.27 2.84
CA ASN A 105 6.73 -20.98 2.10
C ASN A 105 7.55 -22.23 1.78
N LYS A 106 7.32 -23.35 2.49
CA LYS A 106 7.93 -24.65 2.18
C LYS A 106 7.13 -25.45 1.15
N THR A 107 5.92 -24.99 0.84
CA THR A 107 5.02 -25.60 -0.13
C THR A 107 4.91 -24.72 -1.37
N GLU A 108 4.23 -25.20 -2.41
CA GLU A 108 4.02 -24.45 -3.66
C GLU A 108 2.89 -23.41 -3.55
N ILE A 109 2.72 -22.77 -2.38
CA ILE A 109 1.72 -21.71 -2.22
C ILE A 109 2.28 -20.40 -2.74
N ASP A 110 1.59 -19.80 -3.72
CA ASP A 110 2.00 -18.55 -4.35
C ASP A 110 1.45 -17.32 -3.60
N ALA A 111 0.30 -17.50 -2.96
CA ALA A 111 -0.54 -16.41 -2.51
C ALA A 111 -1.32 -16.77 -1.24
N VAL A 112 -1.53 -15.77 -0.39
CA VAL A 112 -2.29 -15.81 0.85
C VAL A 112 -3.23 -14.62 0.87
N ARG A 113 -4.52 -14.91 1.08
CA ARG A 113 -5.52 -13.91 1.43
C ARG A 113 -5.72 -13.93 2.94
N LEU A 114 -5.33 -12.87 3.62
CA LEU A 114 -5.45 -12.70 5.06
C LEU A 114 -6.59 -11.74 5.39
N LEU A 115 -7.53 -12.20 6.21
CA LEU A 115 -8.64 -11.40 6.73
C LEU A 115 -8.59 -11.38 8.25
N THR A 116 -8.36 -10.23 8.86
CA THR A 116 -8.34 -10.07 10.33
C THR A 116 -9.60 -9.34 10.79
N ILE A 117 -10.30 -9.88 11.79
CA ILE A 117 -11.57 -9.35 12.29
C ILE A 117 -11.50 -9.23 13.83
N SER A 118 -11.77 -8.04 14.38
CA SER A 118 -11.83 -7.80 15.84
C SER A 118 -12.73 -6.60 16.18
N ASP A 119 -13.33 -6.61 17.38
CA ASP A 119 -14.21 -5.54 17.90
C ASP A 119 -13.64 -4.68 19.02
N GLU A 120 -12.56 -5.11 19.67
CA GLU A 120 -12.13 -4.51 20.94
C GLU A 120 -10.66 -4.11 21.02
N GLN A 121 -10.29 -3.60 22.19
CA GLN A 121 -8.93 -3.24 22.55
C GLN A 121 -8.09 -4.49 22.77
N ILE A 122 -7.06 -4.64 21.95
CA ILE A 122 -6.08 -5.72 22.06
C ILE A 122 -5.22 -5.43 23.30
N GLN A 123 -5.31 -6.30 24.30
CA GLN A 123 -4.67 -6.10 25.61
C GLN A 123 -3.15 -6.20 25.56
N ASP A 124 -2.63 -7.01 24.64
CA ASP A 124 -1.20 -7.26 24.38
C ASP A 124 -0.73 -6.53 23.12
N LYS A 125 -1.16 -5.27 22.97
CA LYS A 125 -0.89 -4.43 21.80
C LYS A 125 0.59 -4.32 21.47
N ASN A 126 1.44 -4.03 22.46
CA ASN A 126 2.86 -3.78 22.24
C ASN A 126 3.58 -5.05 21.77
N GLU A 127 3.23 -6.18 22.40
CA GLU A 127 3.73 -7.50 22.05
C GLU A 127 3.26 -7.92 20.66
N THR A 128 1.98 -7.67 20.34
CA THR A 128 1.41 -7.90 19.00
C THR A 128 2.14 -7.08 17.94
N LEU A 129 2.38 -5.78 18.18
CA LEU A 129 3.12 -4.92 17.26
C LEU A 129 4.56 -5.42 17.04
N SER A 130 5.23 -5.82 18.12
CA SER A 130 6.59 -6.39 18.04
C SER A 130 6.60 -7.69 17.21
N ALA A 131 5.69 -8.61 17.50
CA ALA A 131 5.59 -9.89 16.79
C ALA A 131 5.24 -9.70 15.31
N THR A 132 4.36 -8.76 14.99
CA THR A 132 4.01 -8.45 13.59
C THR A 132 5.18 -7.82 12.84
N ASN A 133 5.98 -6.97 13.47
CA ASN A 133 7.20 -6.42 12.85
C ASN A 133 8.23 -7.51 12.57
N GLU A 134 8.42 -8.47 13.47
CA GLU A 134 9.27 -9.64 13.21
C GLU A 134 8.73 -10.49 12.06
N LEU A 135 7.41 -10.72 12.03
CA LEU A 135 6.75 -11.46 10.97
C LEU A 135 6.90 -10.75 9.61
N LYS A 136 6.80 -9.42 9.58
CA LYS A 136 7.02 -8.61 8.37
C LYS A 136 8.43 -8.85 7.82
N LYS A 137 9.46 -8.68 8.66
CA LYS A 137 10.87 -8.91 8.26
C LYS A 137 11.09 -10.33 7.75
N LEU A 138 10.49 -11.32 8.40
CA LEU A 138 10.54 -12.70 7.95
C LEU A 138 9.87 -12.88 6.57
N SER A 139 8.69 -12.27 6.37
CA SER A 139 7.91 -12.40 5.14
C SER A 139 8.55 -11.72 3.93
N GLU A 140 9.44 -10.74 4.12
CA GLU A 140 10.21 -10.11 3.04
C GLU A 140 11.15 -11.09 2.34
N GLY A 141 11.57 -12.16 3.03
CA GLY A 141 12.32 -13.27 2.45
C GLY A 141 11.47 -14.33 1.75
N PHE A 142 10.14 -14.21 1.78
CA PHE A 142 9.23 -15.21 1.18
C PHE A 142 8.81 -14.81 -0.23
N SER A 143 8.57 -15.81 -1.08
CA SER A 143 8.05 -15.59 -2.43
C SER A 143 6.53 -15.41 -2.49
N ILE A 144 5.86 -15.57 -1.34
CA ILE A 144 4.40 -15.54 -1.18
C ILE A 144 3.87 -14.11 -1.31
N LEU A 145 2.77 -13.97 -2.04
CA LEU A 145 1.93 -12.77 -1.98
C LEU A 145 0.98 -12.82 -0.80
N ILE A 146 0.88 -11.72 -0.06
CA ILE A 146 -0.13 -11.53 0.97
C ILE A 146 -1.05 -10.38 0.55
N ASN A 147 -2.36 -10.63 0.46
CA ASN A 147 -3.39 -9.60 0.53
C ASN A 147 -3.91 -9.58 1.97
N SER A 148 -3.56 -8.57 2.74
CA SER A 148 -4.02 -8.42 4.13
C SER A 148 -5.14 -7.39 4.24
N GLN A 149 -6.26 -7.81 4.80
CA GLN A 149 -7.43 -6.98 5.06
C GLN A 149 -7.76 -7.00 6.54
N ALA A 150 -8.02 -5.82 7.08
CA ALA A 150 -8.42 -5.63 8.46
C ALA A 150 -9.86 -5.14 8.51
N ILE A 151 -10.69 -5.84 9.28
CA ILE A 151 -12.08 -5.51 9.54
C ILE A 151 -12.22 -5.14 10.99
N ARG A 152 -12.63 -3.90 11.21
CA ARG A 152 -13.13 -3.48 12.52
C ARG A 152 -14.60 -3.80 12.66
N TRP A 153 -14.94 -4.59 13.67
CA TRP A 153 -16.30 -4.94 14.05
C TRP A 153 -16.79 -4.01 15.17
N GLY A 154 -17.57 -2.97 14.87
CA GLY A 154 -18.06 -2.03 15.89
C GLY A 154 -17.21 -0.76 16.05
N GLU A 155 -17.50 0.05 17.07
CA GLU A 155 -17.00 1.44 17.17
C GLU A 155 -15.70 1.61 17.96
N TYR A 156 -15.28 0.61 18.74
CA TYR A 156 -14.24 0.78 19.79
C TYR A 156 -12.98 -0.08 19.63
N ALA A 157 -12.80 -0.83 18.53
CA ALA A 157 -11.63 -1.70 18.38
C ALA A 157 -10.31 -0.93 18.27
N ASP A 158 -9.23 -1.50 18.81
CA ASP A 158 -7.87 -0.96 18.69
C ASP A 158 -7.38 -1.09 17.24
N THR A 159 -7.31 0.07 16.58
CA THR A 159 -6.95 0.21 15.18
C THR A 159 -5.48 -0.09 14.97
N ASP A 160 -4.60 0.16 15.94
CA ASP A 160 -3.15 0.02 15.73
C ASP A 160 -2.76 -1.46 15.67
N ALA A 161 -3.23 -2.27 16.64
CA ALA A 161 -2.93 -3.69 16.66
C ALA A 161 -3.61 -4.43 15.50
N LEU A 162 -4.84 -4.06 15.15
CA LEU A 162 -5.53 -4.61 13.97
C LEU A 162 -4.84 -4.18 12.65
N CYS A 163 -4.39 -2.94 12.54
CA CYS A 163 -3.63 -2.45 11.37
C CYS A 163 -2.21 -2.98 11.32
N SER A 164 -1.67 -3.52 12.41
CA SER A 164 -0.34 -4.12 12.39
C SER A 164 -0.25 -5.20 11.32
N LEU A 165 -1.28 -6.04 11.16
CA LEU A 165 -1.29 -7.10 10.14
C LEU A 165 -1.49 -6.58 8.72
N LEU A 166 -1.99 -5.35 8.52
CA LEU A 166 -2.09 -4.73 7.20
C LEU A 166 -0.71 -4.50 6.58
N VAL A 167 0.32 -4.27 7.40
CA VAL A 167 1.69 -4.03 6.91
C VAL A 167 2.32 -5.25 6.25
N LEU A 168 1.73 -6.44 6.44
CA LEU A 168 2.13 -7.67 5.75
C LEU A 168 1.62 -7.69 4.30
N GLY A 169 0.67 -6.82 3.96
CA GLY A 169 0.15 -6.69 2.61
C GLY A 169 1.24 -6.40 1.58
N SER A 170 1.36 -7.30 0.61
CA SER A 170 2.26 -7.16 -0.55
C SER A 170 1.54 -6.68 -1.81
N ILE A 171 0.20 -6.77 -1.83
CA ILE A 171 -0.63 -6.20 -2.90
C ILE A 171 -0.94 -4.74 -2.59
N LYS A 172 -0.95 -3.95 -3.64
CA LYS A 172 -1.22 -2.51 -3.64
C LYS A 172 -2.71 -2.24 -3.33
N ASN A 173 -3.01 -1.09 -2.72
CA ASN A 173 -4.38 -0.61 -2.46
C ASN A 173 -5.25 -1.48 -1.55
N LEU A 174 -4.75 -1.85 -0.38
CA LEU A 174 -5.57 -2.58 0.59
C LEU A 174 -6.26 -1.57 1.52
N PRO A 175 -7.58 -1.36 1.39
CA PRO A 175 -8.28 -0.49 2.32
C PRO A 175 -8.39 -1.16 3.68
N PHE A 176 -8.22 -0.39 4.74
CA PHE A 176 -8.81 -0.75 6.02
C PHE A 176 -10.34 -0.75 5.83
N ILE A 177 -11.04 -1.80 6.28
CA ILE A 177 -12.49 -1.88 6.11
C ILE A 177 -13.14 -1.69 7.48
N GLU A 178 -13.70 -0.51 7.69
CA GLU A 178 -14.56 -0.32 8.85
C GLU A 178 -15.98 -0.77 8.57
N THR A 179 -16.48 -1.68 9.40
CA THR A 179 -17.87 -2.12 9.33
C THR A 179 -18.66 -1.49 10.46
N LYS A 180 -19.26 -0.33 10.18
CA LYS A 180 -20.17 0.35 11.11
C LYS A 180 -21.51 -0.38 11.14
N ILE A 181 -21.71 -1.26 12.12
CA ILE A 181 -22.99 -1.96 12.31
C ILE A 181 -23.76 -1.26 13.42
N LYS A 182 -24.77 -0.47 13.02
CA LYS A 182 -25.70 0.15 13.98
C LYS A 182 -26.83 -0.80 14.40
N ASN A 183 -27.19 -1.75 13.55
CA ASN A 183 -28.24 -2.73 13.82
C ASN A 183 -27.90 -4.08 13.15
N TYR A 184 -27.80 -5.15 13.94
CA TYR A 184 -27.25 -6.44 13.50
C TYR A 184 -28.17 -7.22 12.55
N ALA A 185 -29.49 -7.04 12.66
CA ALA A 185 -30.46 -7.89 11.96
C ALA A 185 -30.65 -7.51 10.47
N ASP A 186 -30.50 -6.22 10.12
CA ASP A 186 -31.01 -5.72 8.84
C ASP A 186 -29.93 -5.49 7.78
N ASN A 187 -28.64 -5.76 8.08
CA ASN A 187 -27.55 -5.26 7.24
C ASN A 187 -26.49 -6.26 6.78
N PHE A 188 -26.75 -7.58 6.88
CA PHE A 188 -25.77 -8.60 6.48
C PHE A 188 -25.33 -8.49 5.03
N GLU A 189 -26.24 -8.25 4.09
CA GLU A 189 -25.88 -8.13 2.67
C GLU A 189 -24.94 -6.96 2.41
N GLN A 190 -25.14 -5.82 3.07
CA GLN A 190 -24.24 -4.66 2.93
C GLN A 190 -22.87 -4.95 3.55
N ILE A 191 -22.84 -5.60 4.72
CA ILE A 191 -21.59 -6.03 5.37
C ILE A 191 -20.80 -6.91 4.40
N ILE A 192 -21.45 -7.97 3.88
CA ILE A 192 -20.84 -8.90 2.92
C ILE A 192 -20.35 -8.14 1.68
N LYS A 193 -21.16 -7.26 1.11
CA LYS A 193 -20.79 -6.46 -0.06
C LYS A 193 -19.56 -5.59 0.22
N ASN A 194 -19.50 -4.95 1.39
CA ASN A 194 -18.39 -4.09 1.78
C ASN A 194 -17.10 -4.89 2.00
N TRP A 195 -17.18 -6.07 2.64
CA TRP A 195 -16.03 -6.96 2.83
C TRP A 195 -15.53 -7.56 1.52
N THR A 196 -16.45 -7.90 0.62
CA THR A 196 -16.14 -8.51 -0.68
C THR A 196 -15.47 -7.51 -1.61
N ARG A 197 -15.92 -6.25 -1.64
CA ARG A 197 -15.50 -5.24 -2.63
C ARG A 197 -13.97 -5.11 -2.78
N PRO A 198 -13.16 -4.95 -1.72
CA PRO A 198 -11.71 -4.78 -1.87
C PRO A 198 -10.94 -6.06 -2.14
N ILE A 199 -11.58 -7.22 -1.97
CA ILE A 199 -10.96 -8.52 -2.16
C ILE A 199 -11.33 -9.10 -3.54
N LYS A 200 -12.49 -8.71 -4.06
CA LYS A 200 -12.93 -9.11 -5.39
C LYS A 200 -11.97 -8.52 -6.42
N ASN A 201 -11.33 -9.41 -7.17
CA ASN A 201 -10.27 -9.09 -8.13
C ASN A 201 -9.01 -8.51 -7.49
N ASP A 202 -8.58 -9.03 -6.33
CA ASP A 202 -7.30 -8.66 -5.71
C ASP A 202 -6.05 -9.16 -6.47
N GLN A 203 -6.25 -9.81 -7.63
CA GLN A 203 -5.21 -10.22 -8.56
C GLN A 203 -4.15 -11.19 -7.97
N LEU A 204 -4.42 -11.79 -6.80
CA LEU A 204 -3.54 -12.76 -6.14
C LEU A 204 -3.17 -13.95 -7.04
N THR A 205 -4.06 -14.31 -7.97
CA THR A 205 -3.89 -15.47 -8.86
C THR A 205 -3.60 -15.08 -10.30
N THR A 206 -3.67 -13.80 -10.66
CA THR A 206 -3.64 -13.35 -12.08
C THR A 206 -2.40 -12.54 -12.45
N PHE A 207 -1.46 -12.29 -11.53
CA PHE A 207 -0.22 -11.57 -11.83
C PHE A 207 0.72 -12.37 -12.74
N ARG A 208 1.74 -11.73 -13.29
CA ARG A 208 2.77 -12.33 -14.15
C ARG A 208 4.14 -11.82 -13.73
N TRP A 209 5.19 -12.52 -14.12
CA TRP A 209 6.54 -12.12 -13.76
C TRP A 209 7.19 -11.34 -14.90
N LEU A 210 7.58 -10.10 -14.61
CA LEU A 210 8.58 -9.39 -15.38
C LEU A 210 9.93 -9.65 -14.71
N GLU A 211 10.85 -10.21 -15.46
CA GLU A 211 12.14 -10.70 -14.97
C GLU A 211 13.29 -10.04 -15.75
N SER A 212 14.43 -10.00 -15.09
CA SER A 212 15.69 -9.47 -15.59
C SER A 212 16.81 -10.44 -15.21
N ASP A 213 17.87 -10.47 -16.00
CA ASP A 213 19.09 -11.24 -15.71
C ASP A 213 19.86 -10.68 -14.50
N VAL A 214 19.65 -9.39 -14.20
CA VAL A 214 20.26 -8.65 -13.09
C VAL A 214 19.22 -8.16 -12.07
N GLU A 215 19.66 -7.89 -10.84
CA GLU A 215 18.83 -7.30 -9.79
C GLU A 215 18.67 -5.80 -10.04
N ILE A 216 17.51 -5.41 -10.55
CA ILE A 216 17.21 -4.01 -10.91
C ILE A 216 15.85 -3.54 -10.43
N PHE A 217 14.91 -4.44 -10.16
CA PHE A 217 13.53 -4.04 -9.87
C PHE A 217 13.40 -3.57 -8.43
N LEU A 218 12.82 -2.40 -8.25
CA LEU A 218 12.53 -1.86 -6.94
C LEU A 218 11.04 -2.04 -6.61
N LYS A 219 10.75 -2.42 -5.36
CA LYS A 219 9.37 -2.50 -4.86
C LYS A 219 8.72 -1.11 -4.80
N PHE A 220 9.48 -0.13 -4.30
CA PHE A 220 9.20 1.30 -4.33
C PHE A 220 10.48 2.04 -4.72
N PRO A 221 10.41 3.25 -5.27
CA PRO A 221 11.60 3.91 -5.80
C PRO A 221 12.61 4.33 -4.71
N TRP A 222 12.20 4.38 -3.45
CA TRP A 222 13.05 4.62 -2.28
C TRP A 222 13.57 3.33 -1.60
N ASN A 223 13.34 2.15 -2.19
CA ASN A 223 13.92 0.90 -1.67
C ASN A 223 15.38 0.76 -2.12
N GLU A 224 16.23 0.28 -1.22
CA GLU A 224 17.67 0.07 -1.48
C GLU A 224 17.98 -1.30 -2.08
N ASN A 225 17.07 -2.28 -1.93
CA ASN A 225 17.32 -3.68 -2.31
C ASN A 225 16.59 -4.02 -3.62
N PRO A 226 17.31 -4.06 -4.76
CA PRO A 226 16.72 -4.45 -6.03
C PRO A 226 16.43 -5.96 -6.10
N LEU A 227 15.51 -6.32 -6.99
CA LEU A 227 15.02 -7.68 -7.21
C LEU A 227 15.30 -8.09 -8.66
N LYS A 228 15.42 -9.40 -8.92
CA LYS A 228 15.53 -9.96 -10.28
C LYS A 228 14.21 -10.02 -11.03
N ARG A 229 13.09 -9.90 -10.30
CA ARG A 229 11.76 -9.97 -10.88
C ARG A 229 10.76 -9.15 -10.10
N VAL A 230 9.78 -8.63 -10.81
CA VAL A 230 8.64 -7.90 -10.26
C VAL A 230 7.34 -8.49 -10.80
N ARG A 231 6.28 -8.35 -10.01
CA ARG A 231 4.96 -8.80 -10.39
C ARG A 231 4.26 -7.71 -11.19
N VAL A 232 3.68 -8.11 -12.31
CA VAL A 232 2.90 -7.26 -13.19
C VAL A 232 1.49 -7.82 -13.23
N PHE A 233 0.50 -6.96 -13.03
CA PHE A 233 -0.90 -7.32 -13.00
C PHE A 233 -1.58 -6.99 -14.31
N ASP A 234 -2.84 -7.41 -14.47
CA ASP A 234 -3.62 -7.01 -15.62
C ASP A 234 -3.89 -5.50 -15.59
N GLY A 235 -3.64 -4.83 -16.72
CA GLY A 235 -3.78 -3.37 -16.87
C GLY A 235 -2.44 -2.65 -16.96
N GLU A 236 -2.45 -1.37 -16.62
CA GLU A 236 -1.26 -0.51 -16.57
C GLU A 236 -0.49 -0.76 -15.28
N ASN A 237 0.82 -0.98 -15.40
CA ASN A 237 1.70 -1.19 -14.25
C ASN A 237 2.86 -0.21 -14.28
N THR A 238 3.13 0.41 -13.13
CA THR A 238 4.33 1.22 -12.90
C THR A 238 5.36 0.40 -12.17
N VAL A 239 6.53 0.22 -12.79
CA VAL A 239 7.68 -0.52 -12.27
C VAL A 239 8.88 0.41 -12.13
N TRP A 240 9.55 0.31 -10.99
CA TRP A 240 10.70 1.13 -10.62
C TRP A 240 11.99 0.33 -10.81
N LEU A 241 13.04 0.96 -11.34
CA LEU A 241 14.30 0.30 -11.65
C LEU A 241 15.49 1.10 -11.12
N THR A 242 16.54 0.40 -10.68
CA THR A 242 17.84 1.05 -10.40
C THR A 242 18.60 1.42 -11.67
N ASP A 243 18.45 0.62 -12.73
CA ASP A 243 19.08 0.83 -14.03
C ASP A 243 18.26 0.16 -15.16
N LEU A 244 18.56 0.51 -16.40
CA LEU A 244 17.95 -0.07 -17.60
C LEU A 244 18.71 -1.35 -18.01
N PRO A 245 18.11 -2.56 -17.91
CA PRO A 245 18.77 -3.77 -18.35
C PRO A 245 18.76 -3.89 -19.87
N ASN A 246 19.65 -4.74 -20.37
CA ASN A 246 19.70 -5.11 -21.78
C ASN A 246 18.58 -6.09 -22.18
N HIS A 247 18.08 -6.88 -21.22
CA HIS A 247 17.11 -7.95 -21.46
C HIS A 247 16.03 -7.98 -20.38
N PHE A 248 14.77 -7.95 -20.82
CA PHE A 248 13.62 -8.28 -20.01
C PHE A 248 12.93 -9.51 -20.55
N THR A 249 12.44 -10.35 -19.66
CA THR A 249 11.52 -11.42 -20.00
C THR A 249 10.21 -11.25 -19.25
N PHE A 250 9.10 -11.49 -19.92
CA PHE A 250 7.76 -11.52 -19.34
C PHE A 250 7.23 -12.94 -19.46
N ASP A 251 7.09 -13.63 -18.32
CA ASP A 251 6.83 -15.07 -18.25
C ASP A 251 7.76 -15.88 -19.21
N GLY A 252 9.06 -15.56 -19.18
CA GLY A 252 10.09 -16.19 -20.01
C GLY A 252 10.17 -15.70 -21.47
N MET A 253 9.29 -14.79 -21.90
CA MET A 253 9.31 -14.25 -23.27
C MET A 253 9.99 -12.90 -23.35
N ASN A 254 10.88 -12.72 -24.33
CA ASN A 254 11.58 -11.45 -24.51
C ASN A 254 10.60 -10.29 -24.73
N VAL A 255 10.86 -9.19 -24.04
CA VAL A 255 10.06 -7.97 -24.10
C VAL A 255 10.81 -6.88 -24.86
N THR A 256 10.10 -6.14 -25.71
CA THR A 256 10.62 -4.91 -26.30
C THR A 256 10.42 -3.72 -25.36
N VAL A 257 11.51 -3.00 -25.11
CA VAL A 257 11.57 -1.79 -24.28
C VAL A 257 11.61 -0.58 -25.20
N ASN A 258 10.64 0.33 -25.06
CA ASN A 258 10.66 1.61 -25.77
C ASN A 258 11.02 2.74 -24.83
N GLU A 259 12.23 3.30 -24.95
CA GLU A 259 12.65 4.44 -24.14
C GLU A 259 11.98 5.73 -24.60
N VAL A 260 11.28 6.41 -23.68
CA VAL A 260 10.72 7.75 -23.88
C VAL A 260 11.57 8.76 -23.12
N LYS A 261 12.13 9.72 -23.87
CA LYS A 261 12.96 10.83 -23.37
C LYS A 261 12.15 12.12 -23.28
N ASN A 262 12.66 13.10 -22.53
CA ASN A 262 12.09 14.44 -22.36
C ASN A 262 10.66 14.43 -21.80
N LEU A 263 10.45 13.66 -20.73
CA LEU A 263 9.16 13.64 -20.03
C LEU A 263 8.89 14.99 -19.37
N THR A 264 7.68 15.48 -19.53
CA THR A 264 7.19 16.66 -18.82
C THR A 264 6.70 16.26 -17.41
N TYR A 265 6.45 17.26 -16.57
CA TYR A 265 5.82 17.03 -15.27
C TYR A 265 4.46 16.32 -15.42
N ASP A 266 3.65 16.73 -16.40
CA ASP A 266 2.33 16.14 -16.65
C ASP A 266 2.42 14.67 -17.07
N ASP A 267 3.43 14.33 -17.89
CA ASP A 267 3.69 12.95 -18.25
C ASP A 267 4.00 12.13 -16.99
N ILE A 268 4.97 12.57 -16.18
CA ILE A 268 5.36 11.88 -14.95
C ILE A 268 4.18 11.75 -14.00
N PHE A 269 3.45 12.85 -13.75
CA PHE A 269 2.29 12.89 -12.88
C PHE A 269 1.24 11.87 -13.34
N GLY A 270 0.95 11.81 -14.64
CA GLY A 270 0.03 10.83 -15.23
C GLY A 270 0.41 9.39 -14.89
N ILE A 271 1.71 9.05 -14.92
CA ILE A 271 2.20 7.69 -14.62
C ILE A 271 2.10 7.38 -13.13
N ILE A 272 2.53 8.32 -12.29
CA ILE A 272 2.64 8.07 -10.86
C ILE A 272 1.29 8.22 -10.17
N LYS A 273 0.30 8.85 -10.79
CA LYS A 273 -1.03 9.12 -10.20
C LYS A 273 -1.64 7.89 -9.53
N GLY A 274 -1.61 6.72 -10.18
CA GLY A 274 -2.08 5.47 -9.58
C GLY A 274 -1.28 5.07 -8.33
N SER A 275 0.06 5.16 -8.41
CA SER A 275 0.98 4.88 -7.30
C SER A 275 0.97 5.94 -6.18
N LEU A 276 0.49 7.16 -6.44
CA LEU A 276 0.36 8.21 -5.43
C LEU A 276 -0.71 7.84 -4.40
N CYS A 277 -1.82 7.22 -4.82
CA CYS A 277 -2.78 6.68 -3.86
C CYS A 277 -2.18 5.60 -2.95
N GLU A 278 -1.36 4.72 -3.53
CA GLU A 278 -0.66 3.69 -2.78
C GLU A 278 0.28 4.32 -1.75
N THR A 279 1.06 5.31 -2.18
CA THR A 279 1.97 6.08 -1.34
C THR A 279 1.25 6.77 -0.18
N ILE A 280 0.13 7.45 -0.46
CA ILE A 280 -0.69 8.12 0.57
C ILE A 280 -1.19 7.11 1.59
N ASN A 281 -1.69 5.96 1.14
CA ASN A 281 -2.17 4.90 2.05
C ASN A 281 -1.05 4.32 2.90
N VAL A 282 0.15 4.12 2.32
CA VAL A 282 1.34 3.71 3.09
C VAL A 282 1.66 4.74 4.17
N ILE A 283 1.71 6.04 3.84
CA ILE A 283 1.94 7.10 4.83
C ILE A 283 0.88 7.04 5.93
N LYS A 284 -0.41 6.95 5.58
CA LYS A 284 -1.51 6.89 6.57
C LYS A 284 -1.36 5.72 7.54
N GLN A 285 -1.11 4.52 7.01
CA GLN A 285 -0.91 3.31 7.82
C GLN A 285 0.31 3.45 8.74
N ARG A 286 1.44 3.92 8.21
CA ARG A 286 2.68 4.13 8.98
C ARG A 286 2.51 5.17 10.08
N LYS A 287 1.79 6.25 9.79
CA LYS A 287 1.50 7.30 10.75
C LYS A 287 0.73 6.77 11.97
N ILE A 288 -0.26 5.90 11.75
CA ILE A 288 -1.04 5.28 12.83
C ILE A 288 -0.18 4.40 13.72
N LEU A 289 0.74 3.63 13.15
CA LEU A 289 1.67 2.80 13.92
C LEU A 289 2.65 3.63 14.76
N SER A 290 3.00 4.83 14.29
CA SER A 290 3.82 5.81 15.02
C SER A 290 5.15 5.27 15.57
N THR A 291 5.73 4.24 14.94
CA THR A 291 7.07 3.72 15.29
C THR A 291 8.18 4.54 14.64
N GLU A 292 9.42 4.45 15.14
CA GLU A 292 10.56 5.15 14.52
C GLU A 292 10.80 4.67 13.07
N GLU A 293 10.74 3.36 12.81
CA GLU A 293 10.80 2.79 11.44
C GLU A 293 9.71 3.40 10.53
N ALA A 294 8.51 3.64 11.07
CA ALA A 294 7.42 4.24 10.32
C ALA A 294 7.71 5.71 9.97
N LYS A 295 8.29 6.48 10.90
CA LYS A 295 8.70 7.88 10.66
C LYS A 295 9.82 7.97 9.62
N GLU A 296 10.84 7.11 9.74
CA GLU A 296 11.94 7.01 8.78
C GLU A 296 11.40 6.68 7.37
N THR A 297 10.50 5.71 7.27
CA THR A 297 9.85 5.35 5.99
C THR A 297 9.09 6.53 5.39
N ILE A 298 8.33 7.29 6.21
CA ILE A 298 7.60 8.47 5.74
C ILE A 298 8.56 9.54 5.23
N GLN A 299 9.67 9.78 5.92
CA GLN A 299 10.68 10.76 5.50
C GLN A 299 11.32 10.36 4.16
N LEU A 300 11.70 9.09 3.99
CA LEU A 300 12.24 8.58 2.73
C LEU A 300 11.28 8.80 1.54
N ILE A 301 9.98 8.61 1.76
CA ILE A 301 8.95 8.87 0.74
C ILE A 301 8.93 10.35 0.37
N VAL A 302 8.91 11.24 1.37
CA VAL A 302 8.88 12.69 1.16
C VAL A 302 10.12 13.15 0.41
N ASP A 303 11.30 12.73 0.85
CA ASP A 303 12.59 13.11 0.26
C ASP A 303 12.69 12.68 -1.21
N TYR A 304 12.18 11.49 -1.53
CA TYR A 304 12.10 11.02 -2.91
C TYR A 304 11.30 11.96 -3.81
N PHE A 305 10.10 12.39 -3.37
CA PHE A 305 9.27 13.29 -4.17
C PHE A 305 9.83 14.72 -4.25
N ILE A 306 10.55 15.18 -3.21
CA ILE A 306 11.30 16.44 -3.28
C ILE A 306 12.37 16.35 -4.36
N ALA A 307 13.16 15.28 -4.37
CA ALA A 307 14.21 15.08 -5.37
C ALA A 307 13.64 15.01 -6.79
N LEU A 308 12.56 14.24 -6.99
CA LEU A 308 11.87 14.13 -8.27
C LEU A 308 11.39 15.49 -8.80
N GLU A 309 10.87 16.35 -7.94
CA GLU A 309 10.39 17.69 -8.32
C GLU A 309 11.52 18.71 -8.52
N ILE A 310 12.72 18.46 -8.00
CA ILE A 310 13.90 19.26 -8.34
C ILE A 310 14.34 18.93 -9.78
N GLU A 311 14.34 17.64 -10.13
CA GLU A 311 14.71 17.19 -11.47
C GLU A 311 13.64 17.54 -12.52
N ILE A 312 12.36 17.41 -12.15
CA ILE A 312 11.22 17.65 -13.03
C ILE A 312 10.29 18.66 -12.34
N PRO A 313 10.59 19.96 -12.45
CA PRO A 313 9.88 20.99 -11.71
C PRO A 313 8.41 21.08 -12.14
N PRO A 314 7.48 21.19 -11.18
CA PRO A 314 6.08 21.41 -11.50
C PRO A 314 5.87 22.78 -12.16
N PRO A 315 4.80 22.95 -12.95
CA PRO A 315 4.36 24.26 -13.42
C PRO A 315 4.15 25.23 -12.24
N LYS A 316 4.35 26.54 -12.46
CA LYS A 316 4.34 27.56 -11.39
C LYS A 316 3.06 27.58 -10.54
N ASP A 317 1.92 27.20 -11.12
CA ASP A 317 0.62 27.24 -10.48
C ASP A 317 0.13 25.85 -10.02
N THR A 318 0.97 24.81 -10.15
CA THR A 318 0.65 23.45 -9.71
C THR A 318 1.21 23.21 -8.33
N LYS A 319 0.35 22.70 -7.44
CA LYS A 319 0.79 22.32 -6.10
C LYS A 319 1.76 21.15 -6.18
N LYS A 320 2.84 21.20 -5.40
CA LYS A 320 3.81 20.13 -5.32
C LYS A 320 3.22 18.88 -4.66
N ILE A 321 3.56 17.71 -5.21
CA ILE A 321 3.34 16.40 -4.58
C ILE A 321 4.05 16.38 -3.23
N SER A 322 5.32 16.82 -3.19
CA SER A 322 6.10 16.84 -1.94
C SER A 322 5.39 17.63 -0.84
N GLU A 323 4.83 18.80 -1.14
CA GLU A 323 4.07 19.62 -0.17
C GLU A 323 2.80 18.91 0.34
N VAL A 324 2.10 18.14 -0.50
CA VAL A 324 0.95 17.34 -0.06
C VAL A 324 1.39 16.22 0.88
N LEU A 325 2.47 15.51 0.52
CA LEU A 325 3.00 14.41 1.32
C LEU A 325 3.63 14.90 2.63
N GLU A 326 4.38 16.00 2.62
CA GLU A 326 4.89 16.68 3.80
C GLU A 326 3.77 17.13 4.72
N LYS A 327 2.71 17.75 4.15
CA LYS A 327 1.55 18.11 4.95
C LYS A 327 0.93 16.88 5.58
N LEU A 328 0.79 15.77 4.84
CA LEU A 328 0.24 14.52 5.38
C LEU A 328 1.15 13.91 6.45
N ALA A 329 2.47 13.98 6.27
CA ALA A 329 3.48 13.51 7.21
C ALA A 329 3.50 14.33 8.51
N ASN A 330 3.48 15.66 8.37
CA ASN A 330 3.62 16.63 9.45
C ASN A 330 2.30 17.03 10.11
N GLU A 331 1.16 16.77 9.48
CA GLU A 331 -0.14 16.92 10.11
C GLU A 331 -0.11 16.09 11.38
N LYS A 332 0.02 16.72 12.55
CA LYS A 332 0.06 15.97 13.80
C LYS A 332 -1.17 15.09 13.82
N LEU A 333 -0.98 13.76 13.87
CA LEU A 333 -2.02 12.95 14.51
C LEU A 333 -2.17 13.63 15.86
N LYS A 334 -3.40 14.07 16.19
CA LYS A 334 -3.62 14.58 17.53
C LYS A 334 -3.09 13.47 18.43
N GLU A 335 -2.11 13.76 19.29
CA GLU A 335 -1.44 12.73 20.10
C GLU A 335 -2.46 11.92 20.93
N ASN A 336 -3.72 12.41 21.00
CA ASN A 336 -4.90 11.80 21.60
C ASN A 336 -6.00 11.43 20.59
N MET A 337 -5.69 11.04 19.35
CA MET A 337 -6.71 10.55 18.43
C MET A 337 -7.37 9.30 19.01
N THR A 338 -8.69 9.32 19.13
CA THR A 338 -9.44 8.13 19.52
C THR A 338 -9.32 7.07 18.45
N GLU A 339 -9.51 5.80 18.81
CA GLU A 339 -9.51 4.70 17.83
C GLU A 339 -10.54 4.90 16.71
N LYS A 340 -11.66 5.54 17.03
CA LYS A 340 -12.63 5.98 16.03
C LYS A 340 -12.03 6.95 15.02
N GLN A 341 -11.31 7.97 15.50
CA GLN A 341 -10.67 8.97 14.64
C GLN A 341 -9.58 8.36 13.76
N LYS A 342 -8.80 7.40 14.27
CA LYS A 342 -7.77 6.69 13.50
C LYS A 342 -8.37 5.89 12.34
N ALA A 343 -9.41 5.13 12.61
CA ALA A 343 -10.14 4.41 11.55
C ALA A 343 -10.77 5.36 10.53
N GLU A 344 -11.41 6.44 10.97
CA GLU A 344 -11.95 7.45 10.07
C GLU A 344 -10.86 8.06 9.18
N TYR A 345 -9.66 8.29 9.72
CA TYR A 345 -8.51 8.76 8.96
C TYR A 345 -8.03 7.77 7.88
N LEU A 346 -8.03 6.46 8.17
CA LEU A 346 -7.73 5.41 7.19
C LEU A 346 -8.80 5.29 6.09
N ASN A 347 -10.07 5.39 6.47
CA ASN A 347 -11.20 5.21 5.56
C ASN A 347 -11.52 6.43 4.72
N LYS A 348 -11.02 7.61 5.11
CA LYS A 348 -11.22 8.83 4.36
C LYS A 348 -10.55 8.64 3.00
N ASN A 349 -11.39 8.55 1.96
CA ASN A 349 -10.99 8.35 0.57
C ASN A 349 -10.40 9.65 -0.01
N ASP A 350 -9.46 10.23 0.74
CA ASP A 350 -8.79 11.48 0.44
C ASP A 350 -7.89 11.36 -0.77
N CYS A 351 -7.59 10.14 -1.26
CA CYS A 351 -6.68 10.04 -2.39
C CYS A 351 -7.20 10.84 -3.59
N ASP A 352 -8.46 10.61 -3.99
CA ASP A 352 -9.03 11.32 -5.14
C ASP A 352 -9.07 12.83 -4.88
N ASP A 353 -9.37 13.25 -3.66
CA ASP A 353 -9.48 14.67 -3.32
C ASP A 353 -8.11 15.37 -3.19
N GLU A 354 -7.09 14.70 -2.67
CA GLU A 354 -5.72 15.22 -2.58
C GLU A 354 -5.03 15.18 -3.94
N ILE A 355 -5.23 14.12 -4.74
CA ILE A 355 -4.71 14.03 -6.10
C ILE A 355 -5.38 15.05 -7.01
N LYS A 356 -6.69 15.29 -6.89
CA LYS A 356 -7.36 16.36 -7.67
C LYS A 356 -6.76 17.74 -7.43
N LYS A 357 -6.21 18.02 -6.23
CA LYS A 357 -5.52 19.28 -5.94
C LYS A 357 -4.15 19.38 -6.60
N LEU A 358 -3.60 18.27 -7.05
CA LEU A 358 -2.32 18.18 -7.77
C LEU A 358 -2.50 18.24 -9.29
N GLU A 359 -3.72 18.11 -9.79
CA GLU A 359 -3.98 18.23 -11.22
C GLU A 359 -3.71 19.67 -11.66
N PRO A 360 -2.99 19.88 -12.79
CA PRO A 360 -2.81 21.21 -13.35
C PRO A 360 -4.17 21.87 -13.53
N THR A 361 -4.33 23.10 -13.06
CA THR A 361 -5.49 23.91 -13.42
C THR A 361 -5.50 23.99 -14.94
N LYS A 362 -6.50 23.37 -15.58
CA LYS A 362 -6.71 23.55 -17.02
C LYS A 362 -6.84 25.05 -17.23
N GLY A 363 -5.80 25.65 -17.80
CA GLY A 363 -5.81 27.07 -18.16
C GLY A 363 -7.10 27.34 -18.93
N ASP A 364 -7.74 28.46 -18.64
CA ASP A 364 -8.93 28.88 -19.37
C ASP A 364 -8.58 28.79 -20.87
N PRO A 365 -9.27 27.98 -21.69
CA PRO A 365 -8.94 27.84 -23.11
C PRO A 365 -9.04 29.16 -23.89
N ASN A 366 -9.50 30.24 -23.23
CA ASN A 366 -9.54 31.59 -23.76
C ASN A 366 -8.30 32.46 -23.46
N GLU A 367 -7.31 32.00 -22.70
CA GLU A 367 -6.03 32.71 -22.57
C GLU A 367 -5.11 32.45 -23.77
N SER A 368 -5.50 33.09 -24.88
CA SER A 368 -4.62 33.83 -25.80
C SER A 368 -3.27 33.18 -26.15
N THR A 369 -3.20 32.66 -27.38
CA THR A 369 -2.01 32.71 -28.24
C THR A 369 -1.41 34.11 -28.24
N THR A 370 -0.42 34.37 -27.38
CA THR A 370 0.42 35.55 -27.47
C THR A 370 1.22 35.43 -28.76
N THR A 371 0.79 36.15 -29.79
CA THR A 371 1.53 36.29 -31.04
C THR A 371 2.85 36.98 -30.70
N ILE A 372 3.95 36.24 -30.72
CA ILE A 372 5.30 36.79 -30.58
C ILE A 372 5.55 37.69 -31.79
N LYS A 373 5.57 39.01 -31.58
CA LYS A 373 6.19 39.96 -32.52
C LYS A 373 7.67 40.13 -32.14
N PRO A 374 8.57 40.28 -33.13
CA PRO A 374 10.01 40.37 -32.88
C PRO A 374 10.42 41.71 -32.23
N GLN A 375 11.54 41.60 -31.52
CA GLN A 375 12.20 42.53 -30.60
C GLN A 375 12.30 44.01 -31.00
N ASN A 376 12.49 44.87 -29.99
CA ASN A 376 13.61 45.80 -30.02
C ASN A 376 14.24 45.99 -28.63
N ASN A 377 15.56 45.95 -28.60
CA ASN A 377 16.42 46.09 -27.43
C ASN A 377 16.33 47.51 -26.85
N ASP A 378 16.38 47.63 -25.52
CA ASP A 378 17.21 48.65 -24.87
C ASP A 378 17.54 48.22 -23.43
N VAL A 379 18.83 48.08 -23.19
CA VAL A 379 19.44 47.73 -21.89
C VAL A 379 19.61 49.00 -21.08
N LYS A 380 19.06 49.03 -19.86
CA LYS A 380 19.51 49.94 -18.80
C LYS A 380 19.74 49.15 -17.51
N ILE A 381 21.02 49.07 -17.15
CA ILE A 381 21.52 48.60 -15.86
C ILE A 381 21.31 49.75 -14.86
N LYS A 382 20.77 49.44 -13.68
CA LYS A 382 20.89 50.28 -12.48
C LYS A 382 21.15 49.44 -11.24
N GLU A 383 21.98 50.03 -10.39
CA GLU A 383 22.74 49.49 -9.26
C GLU A 383 21.92 49.24 -7.97
N GLU A 384 22.47 48.30 -7.19
CA GLU A 384 22.60 48.21 -5.73
C GLU A 384 21.47 48.64 -4.79
N GLU A 385 20.96 47.68 -4.02
CA GLU A 385 20.59 47.93 -2.61
C GLU A 385 21.25 46.90 -1.67
N LYS A 386 21.87 47.45 -0.63
CA LYS A 386 22.56 46.77 0.47
C LYS A 386 21.54 46.15 1.41
N PHE A 387 21.73 44.88 1.80
CA PHE A 387 21.04 44.29 2.95
C PHE A 387 22.00 44.06 4.12
N VAL A 388 21.56 44.58 5.26
CA VAL A 388 22.19 44.53 6.59
C VAL A 388 22.01 43.13 7.18
N THR A 389 23.10 42.54 7.66
CA THR A 389 23.11 41.27 8.41
C THR A 389 22.97 41.53 9.91
N THR A 390 22.03 40.83 10.56
CA THR A 390 22.01 40.65 12.03
C THR A 390 21.77 39.16 12.33
N PRO A 391 22.45 38.55 13.33
CA PRO A 391 22.55 37.10 13.46
C PRO A 391 21.47 36.54 14.41
N ILE A 392 20.78 35.47 13.99
CA ILE A 392 19.95 34.65 14.88
C ILE A 392 20.21 33.17 14.56
N GLY A 393 20.67 32.43 15.57
CA GLY A 393 20.23 31.05 15.83
C GLY A 393 21.12 29.91 15.33
N MET A 394 21.99 29.41 16.21
CA MET A 394 22.68 28.11 16.11
C MET A 394 21.71 26.91 16.19
N LEU A 395 20.85 26.73 15.18
CA LEU A 395 20.08 25.47 15.01
C LEU A 395 20.05 24.99 13.55
N THR A 396 20.45 25.83 12.61
CA THR A 396 20.48 25.53 11.16
C THR A 396 21.72 24.72 10.73
N VAL A 397 22.76 24.64 11.58
CA VAL A 397 24.06 24.03 11.21
C VAL A 397 24.02 22.49 11.23
N ALA A 398 23.13 21.87 12.02
CA ALA A 398 22.98 20.42 12.06
C ALA A 398 22.18 19.85 10.86
N ILE A 399 21.19 20.61 10.36
CA ILE A 399 20.39 20.19 9.19
C ILE A 399 21.18 20.43 7.89
N ALA A 400 21.96 21.52 7.83
CA ALA A 400 22.83 21.80 6.68
C ALA A 400 23.99 20.79 6.52
N SER A 401 24.44 20.14 7.61
CA SER A 401 25.50 19.12 7.54
C SER A 401 24.97 17.75 7.12
N PHE A 402 23.69 17.44 7.36
CA PHE A 402 23.06 16.21 6.87
C PHE A 402 22.66 16.33 5.38
N ILE A 403 22.11 17.48 4.97
CA ILE A 403 21.82 17.77 3.55
C ILE A 403 23.12 17.94 2.76
N GLY A 404 24.16 18.55 3.35
CA GLY A 404 25.48 18.68 2.74
C GLY A 404 26.17 17.34 2.47
N ALA A 405 25.98 16.33 3.33
CA ALA A 405 26.54 15.00 3.12
C ALA A 405 25.84 14.23 1.98
N LEU A 406 24.55 14.44 1.77
CA LEU A 406 23.78 13.86 0.65
C LEU A 406 24.06 14.57 -0.69
N VAL A 407 24.34 15.88 -0.67
CA VAL A 407 24.63 16.66 -1.90
C VAL A 407 26.10 16.52 -2.35
N VAL A 408 27.03 16.20 -1.45
CA VAL A 408 28.47 16.05 -1.79
C VAL A 408 28.75 14.75 -2.55
N PHE A 409 27.88 13.74 -2.47
CA PHE A 409 27.87 12.63 -3.42
C PHE A 409 26.84 12.94 -4.51
N GLY A 410 27.28 13.65 -5.54
CA GLY A 410 26.52 13.90 -6.77
C GLY A 410 26.23 12.60 -7.54
N VAL A 411 25.40 11.73 -6.96
CA VAL A 411 24.70 10.66 -7.66
C VAL A 411 23.34 11.25 -8.02
N ALA A 412 23.17 11.61 -9.29
CA ALA A 412 21.83 11.88 -9.81
C ALA A 412 21.02 10.60 -9.62
N PHE A 413 20.03 10.61 -8.72
CA PHE A 413 19.10 9.50 -8.55
C PHE A 413 18.03 9.59 -9.63
N THR A 414 18.44 9.45 -10.89
CA THR A 414 17.48 9.13 -11.94
C THR A 414 17.12 7.67 -11.77
N VAL A 415 16.02 7.38 -11.07
CA VAL A 415 15.44 6.03 -10.99
C VAL A 415 14.65 5.80 -12.28
N PRO A 416 15.14 4.99 -13.25
CA PRO A 416 14.36 4.70 -14.45
C PRO A 416 13.00 4.08 -14.10
N MET A 417 11.97 4.51 -14.83
CA MET A 417 10.59 4.06 -14.64
C MET A 417 10.06 3.37 -15.92
N ILE A 418 9.38 2.24 -15.73
CA ILE A 418 8.70 1.48 -16.80
C ILE A 418 7.19 1.52 -16.59
N ILE A 419 6.46 1.78 -17.67
CA ILE A 419 5.04 1.47 -17.81
C ILE A 419 4.88 0.19 -18.63
N VAL A 420 4.33 -0.82 -18.01
CA VAL A 420 4.00 -2.07 -18.71
C VAL A 420 2.53 -2.02 -19.13
N TYR A 421 2.26 -2.16 -20.43
CA TYR A 421 0.91 -2.24 -20.97
C TYR A 421 0.60 -3.69 -21.35
N LYS A 422 -0.53 -4.18 -20.86
CA LYS A 422 -1.14 -5.40 -21.38
C LYS A 422 -2.32 -5.01 -22.26
N ASN A 423 -2.19 -5.23 -23.57
CA ASN A 423 -3.34 -5.16 -24.48
C ASN A 423 -4.29 -6.32 -24.14
N MET A 424 -5.55 -6.01 -23.82
CA MET A 424 -6.60 -7.01 -23.60
C MET A 424 -7.00 -7.69 -24.91
#